data_AF-A0A0T2QET8-F1
#
_entry.id   AF-A0A0T2QET8-F1
#
_cell.length_a   1.000
_cell.length_b   1.000
_cell.length_c   1.000
_cell.angle_alpha   90.00
_cell.angle_beta   90.00
_cell.angle_gamma   90.00
#
_symmetry.space_group_name_H-M   'P 1'
#
loop_
_entity.id
_entity.type
_entity.pdbx_description
1 polymer ?
#
loop_
_entity_poly.entity_id
_entity_poly.type
_entity_poly.pdbx_seq_one_letter_code
_entity_poly.pdbx_strand_id
1 'polypeptide(L)'
;MTAILRLRREPLMAQVRLAWWRETLGRDPARWPLGEPVLEALREWRDPSGLAALASGWEALLSEDLTSDVIAEFIAGRGAAFTCLARELGVEATEDARAAAEVWALADLAANISNDAERARVVGYRKDLSVPRLPRSLRPLAVLAGLGAAALRKGGAPLLSGRASALLVLRIGLIGR
;
A
#
# COMPACT_ATOMS: atom_id res chain seq x y z
N MET A 1 0.18 -1.30 12.99
CA MET A 1 -0.21 -0.18 12.11
C MET A 1 -0.25 1.09 12.97
N THR A 2 0.91 1.74 13.14
CA THR A 2 1.09 2.97 13.97
C THR A 2 2.02 3.98 13.29
N ALA A 3 2.51 3.66 12.08
CA ALA A 3 3.51 4.46 11.38
C ALA A 3 2.93 5.76 10.78
N ILE A 4 1.70 5.72 10.28
CA ILE A 4 1.04 6.89 9.64
C ILE A 4 0.91 8.04 10.64
N LEU A 5 0.42 7.74 11.84
CA LEU A 5 0.26 8.72 12.93
C LEU A 5 1.59 9.25 13.47
N ARG A 6 2.68 8.49 13.35
CA ARG A 6 4.02 8.92 13.78
C ARG A 6 4.65 9.91 12.80
N LEU A 7 4.43 9.74 11.50
CA LEU A 7 4.96 10.64 10.46
C LEU A 7 4.50 12.09 10.63
N ARG A 8 3.26 12.29 11.12
CA ARG A 8 2.65 13.62 11.34
C ARG A 8 3.17 14.37 12.58
N ARG A 9 3.87 13.71 13.51
CA ARG A 9 4.38 14.36 14.75
C ARG A 9 5.67 15.15 14.51
N GLU A 10 6.49 14.72 13.55
CA GLU A 10 7.75 15.36 13.18
C GLU A 10 7.84 15.47 11.64
N PRO A 11 6.95 16.26 11.01
CA PRO A 11 6.73 16.23 9.57
C PRO A 11 7.98 16.58 8.77
N LEU A 12 8.81 17.52 9.25
CA LEU A 12 10.03 17.95 8.57
C LEU A 12 11.06 16.81 8.47
N MET A 13 11.32 16.09 9.56
CA MET A 13 12.26 14.96 9.56
C MET A 13 11.71 13.77 8.76
N ALA A 14 10.40 13.55 8.83
CA ALA A 14 9.73 12.55 8.00
C ALA A 14 9.88 12.85 6.51
N GLN A 15 9.73 14.12 6.11
CA GLN A 15 9.87 14.56 4.72
C GLN A 15 11.29 14.35 4.19
N VAL A 16 12.32 14.78 4.93
CA VAL A 16 13.73 14.59 4.51
C VAL A 16 14.04 13.11 4.30
N ARG A 17 13.58 12.23 5.21
CA ARG A 17 13.80 10.79 5.09
C ARG A 17 13.03 10.17 3.91
N LEU A 18 11.79 10.59 3.68
CA LEU A 18 10.99 10.08 2.55
C LEU A 18 11.54 10.56 1.21
N ALA A 19 12.00 11.81 1.12
CA ALA A 19 12.69 12.34 -0.04
C ALA A 19 13.96 11.51 -0.36
N TRP A 20 14.76 11.20 0.66
CA TRP A 20 15.92 10.32 0.50
C TRP A 20 15.54 8.93 -0.03
N TRP A 21 14.48 8.31 0.51
CA TRP A 21 13.99 7.01 0.01
C TRP A 21 13.51 7.09 -1.44
N ARG A 22 12.72 8.12 -1.77
CA ARG A 22 12.20 8.38 -3.13
C ARG A 22 13.34 8.53 -4.13
N GLU A 23 14.33 9.35 -3.80
CA GLU A 23 15.49 9.57 -4.66
C GLU A 23 16.39 8.34 -4.76
N THR A 24 16.61 7.62 -3.66
CA THR A 24 17.47 6.44 -3.66
C THR A 24 16.84 5.33 -4.49
N LEU A 25 15.58 4.97 -4.22
CA LEU A 25 14.85 3.94 -4.98
C LEU A 25 14.64 4.31 -6.46
N GLY A 26 14.64 5.60 -6.79
CA GLY A 26 14.56 6.09 -8.17
C GLY A 26 15.89 6.08 -8.93
N ARG A 27 17.03 5.85 -8.26
CA ARG A 27 18.34 5.69 -8.90
C ARG A 27 18.56 4.24 -9.31
N ASP A 28 19.48 4.05 -10.25
CA ASP A 28 20.03 2.73 -10.59
C ASP A 28 20.49 1.98 -9.32
N PRO A 29 20.04 0.72 -9.10
CA PRO A 29 20.46 -0.09 -7.96
C PRO A 29 21.97 -0.21 -7.77
N ALA A 30 22.75 -0.14 -8.85
CA ALA A 30 24.21 -0.15 -8.79
C ALA A 30 24.80 1.08 -8.08
N ARG A 31 24.04 2.17 -7.97
CA ARG A 31 24.44 3.44 -7.33
C ARG A 31 23.90 3.60 -5.92
N TRP A 32 23.16 2.62 -5.39
CA TRP A 32 22.63 2.69 -4.04
C TRP A 32 23.73 2.63 -2.98
N PRO A 33 23.57 3.32 -1.85
CA PRO A 33 24.50 3.19 -0.72
C PRO A 33 24.56 1.75 -0.21
N LEU A 34 25.71 1.38 0.37
CA LEU A 34 25.92 0.08 1.01
C LEU A 34 25.55 0.14 2.49
N GLY A 35 25.25 -1.01 3.09
CA GLY A 35 24.99 -1.13 4.53
C GLY A 35 23.55 -0.81 4.93
N GLU A 36 22.64 -0.58 3.98
CA GLU A 36 21.21 -0.46 4.24
C GLU A 36 20.48 -1.77 3.88
N PRO A 37 20.01 -2.56 4.87
CA PRO A 37 19.51 -3.92 4.63
C PRO A 37 18.35 -4.01 3.65
N VAL A 38 17.46 -3.01 3.63
CA VAL A 38 16.33 -3.00 2.68
C VAL A 38 16.82 -2.82 1.25
N LEU A 39 17.76 -1.90 1.03
CA LEU A 39 18.34 -1.68 -0.29
C LEU A 39 19.14 -2.90 -0.73
N GLU A 40 19.87 -3.55 0.19
CA GLU A 40 20.60 -4.78 -0.09
C GLU A 40 19.67 -5.92 -0.54
N ALA A 41 18.55 -6.12 0.16
CA ALA A 41 17.56 -7.12 -0.24
C ALA A 41 16.90 -6.81 -1.61
N LEU A 42 16.77 -5.53 -1.95
CA LEU A 42 16.18 -5.09 -3.22
C LEU A 42 17.17 -5.13 -4.39
N ARG A 43 18.48 -5.28 -4.17
CA ARG A 43 19.47 -5.38 -5.25
C ARG A 43 19.30 -6.63 -6.11
N GLU A 44 18.67 -7.67 -5.57
CA GLU A 44 18.39 -8.92 -6.29
C GLU A 44 17.19 -8.77 -7.25
N TRP A 45 16.42 -7.69 -7.15
CA TRP A 45 15.29 -7.44 -8.03
C TRP A 45 15.74 -6.98 -9.41
N ARG A 46 15.01 -7.38 -10.44
CA ARG A 46 15.30 -7.02 -11.84
C ARG A 46 15.07 -5.54 -12.11
N ASP A 47 14.00 -4.97 -11.57
CA ASP A 47 13.69 -3.54 -11.68
C ASP A 47 12.86 -3.06 -10.47
N PRO A 48 13.51 -2.54 -9.42
CA PRO A 48 12.84 -2.04 -8.22
C PRO A 48 12.36 -0.59 -8.33
N SER A 49 12.53 0.09 -9.49
CA SER A 49 12.27 1.53 -9.63
C SER A 49 10.83 1.94 -9.27
N GLY A 50 9.87 1.04 -9.50
CA GLY A 50 8.46 1.25 -9.13
C GLY A 50 8.21 1.41 -7.63
N LEU A 51 9.15 1.03 -6.77
CA LEU A 51 9.05 1.18 -5.31
C LEU A 51 9.24 2.63 -4.85
N ALA A 52 9.87 3.51 -5.65
CA ALA A 52 10.03 4.92 -5.31
C ALA A 52 8.69 5.64 -5.10
N ALA A 53 7.63 5.18 -5.78
CA ALA A 53 6.28 5.72 -5.65
C ALA A 53 5.67 5.49 -4.26
N LEU A 54 6.13 4.49 -3.49
CA LEU A 54 5.71 4.30 -2.09
C LEU A 54 6.11 5.49 -1.23
N ALA A 55 7.35 5.97 -1.41
CA ALA A 55 7.87 7.10 -0.64
C ALA A 55 7.07 8.38 -0.96
N SER A 56 6.79 8.63 -2.24
CA SER A 56 5.94 9.75 -2.69
C SER A 56 4.54 9.68 -2.07
N GLY A 57 3.90 8.50 -2.12
CA GLY A 57 2.58 8.32 -1.50
C GLY A 57 2.58 8.43 0.03
N TRP A 58 3.70 8.22 0.72
CA TRP A 58 3.82 8.54 2.15
C TRP A 58 4.05 10.04 2.38
N GLU A 59 4.83 10.68 1.52
CA GLU A 59 5.13 12.12 1.57
C GLU A 59 3.84 12.94 1.40
N ALA A 60 2.95 12.52 0.51
CA ALA A 60 1.62 13.12 0.32
C ALA A 60 0.81 13.24 1.64
N LEU A 61 0.91 12.24 2.52
CA LEU A 61 0.19 12.24 3.80
C LEU A 61 0.76 13.23 4.84
N LEU A 62 1.93 13.82 4.58
CA LEU A 62 2.46 14.89 5.42
C LEU A 62 1.74 16.22 5.19
N SER A 63 0.92 16.33 4.14
CA SER A 63 -0.01 17.44 3.95
C SER A 63 -0.90 17.65 5.18
N GLU A 64 -1.20 18.92 5.47
CA GLU A 64 -2.11 19.31 6.56
C GLU A 64 -3.50 18.73 6.35
N ASP A 65 -3.99 18.80 5.11
CA ASP A 65 -5.32 18.32 4.72
C ASP A 65 -5.25 17.01 3.94
N LEU A 66 -6.14 16.08 4.29
CA LEU A 66 -6.38 14.86 3.53
C LEU A 66 -7.37 15.12 2.37
N THR A 67 -6.86 15.69 1.29
CA THR A 67 -7.63 15.93 0.05
C THR A 67 -7.78 14.65 -0.79
N SER A 68 -8.64 14.69 -1.81
CA SER A 68 -8.78 13.60 -2.77
C SER A 68 -7.46 13.28 -3.50
N ASP A 69 -6.67 14.29 -3.83
CA ASP A 69 -5.38 14.12 -4.52
C ASP A 69 -4.34 13.44 -3.62
N VAL A 70 -4.31 13.80 -2.33
CA VAL A 70 -3.46 13.12 -1.34
C VAL A 70 -3.83 11.64 -1.22
N ILE A 71 -5.14 11.33 -1.21
CA ILE A 71 -5.60 9.93 -1.21
C ILE A 71 -5.19 9.23 -2.51
N ALA A 72 -5.32 9.90 -3.66
CA ALA A 72 -4.94 9.37 -4.96
C ALA A 72 -3.45 9.01 -5.01
N GLU A 73 -2.58 9.91 -4.57
CA GLU A 73 -1.13 9.70 -4.55
C GLU A 73 -0.75 8.58 -3.57
N PHE A 74 -1.38 8.54 -2.40
CA PHE A 74 -1.17 7.48 -1.43
C PHE A 74 -1.47 6.10 -2.02
N ILE A 75 -2.65 5.92 -2.63
CA ILE A 75 -3.04 4.62 -3.19
C ILE A 75 -2.24 4.26 -4.44
N ALA A 76 -1.94 5.24 -5.30
CA ALA A 76 -1.15 5.05 -6.51
C ALA A 76 0.26 4.54 -6.18
N GLY A 77 0.89 5.05 -5.11
CA GLY A 77 2.18 4.55 -4.64
C GLY A 77 2.17 3.06 -4.27
N ARG A 78 1.09 2.57 -3.65
CA ARG A 78 0.94 1.15 -3.31
C ARG A 78 0.60 0.31 -4.54
N GLY A 79 -0.21 0.87 -5.43
CA GLY A 79 -0.48 0.30 -6.76
C GLY A 79 0.81 0.03 -7.52
N ALA A 80 1.68 1.04 -7.64
CA ALA A 80 2.98 0.93 -8.30
C ALA A 80 3.89 -0.14 -7.66
N ALA A 81 3.89 -0.25 -6.33
CA ALA A 81 4.67 -1.27 -5.63
C ALA A 81 4.18 -2.70 -5.91
N PHE A 82 2.87 -2.92 -5.92
CA PHE A 82 2.31 -4.25 -6.23
C PHE A 82 2.51 -4.61 -7.70
N THR A 83 2.41 -3.63 -8.61
CA THR A 83 2.80 -3.79 -10.03
C THR A 83 4.27 -4.20 -10.15
N CYS A 84 5.16 -3.51 -9.44
CA CYS A 84 6.61 -3.82 -9.42
C CYS A 84 6.86 -5.25 -8.90
N LEU A 85 6.23 -5.65 -7.80
CA LEU A 85 6.31 -7.01 -7.26
C LEU A 85 5.77 -8.06 -8.25
N ALA A 86 4.65 -7.79 -8.92
CA ALA A 86 4.09 -8.70 -9.92
C ALA A 86 5.07 -8.91 -11.09
N ARG A 87 5.70 -7.83 -11.58
CA ARG A 87 6.75 -7.91 -12.60
C ARG A 87 7.96 -8.69 -12.09
N GLU A 88 8.37 -8.48 -10.84
CA GLU A 88 9.49 -9.21 -10.24
C GLU A 88 9.20 -10.71 -10.09
N LEU A 89 7.94 -11.09 -9.90
CA LEU A 89 7.53 -12.50 -9.87
C LEU A 89 7.21 -13.09 -11.25
N GLY A 90 7.40 -12.32 -12.33
CA GLY A 90 7.13 -12.76 -13.71
C GLY A 90 5.64 -12.96 -13.99
N VAL A 91 4.78 -12.16 -13.36
CA VAL A 91 3.32 -12.25 -13.46
C VAL A 91 2.78 -11.14 -14.35
N GLU A 92 2.03 -11.51 -15.39
CA GLU A 92 1.41 -10.58 -16.34
C GLU A 92 0.24 -9.76 -15.74
N ALA A 93 -0.40 -10.27 -14.67
CA ALA A 93 -1.55 -9.66 -13.99
C ALA A 93 -1.19 -8.42 -13.15
N THR A 94 -0.42 -7.51 -13.73
CA THR A 94 0.11 -6.30 -13.08
C THR A 94 -0.98 -5.28 -12.75
N GLU A 95 -1.97 -5.13 -13.64
CA GLU A 95 -3.10 -4.23 -13.44
C GLU A 95 -4.04 -4.73 -12.33
N ASP A 96 -4.27 -6.04 -12.26
CA ASP A 96 -5.00 -6.67 -11.16
C ASP A 96 -4.25 -6.50 -9.83
N ALA A 97 -2.92 -6.63 -9.85
CA ALA A 97 -2.09 -6.41 -8.66
C ALA A 97 -2.20 -4.95 -8.18
N ARG A 98 -2.18 -3.99 -9.11
CA ARG A 98 -2.40 -2.56 -8.83
C ARG A 98 -3.76 -2.32 -8.18
N ALA A 99 -4.84 -2.82 -8.78
CA ALA A 99 -6.20 -2.64 -8.28
C ALA A 99 -6.39 -3.26 -6.89
N ALA A 100 -5.82 -4.45 -6.65
CA ALA A 100 -5.81 -5.10 -5.34
C ALA A 100 -5.09 -4.24 -4.27
N ALA A 101 -3.93 -3.67 -4.63
CA ALA A 101 -3.16 -2.80 -3.75
C ALA A 101 -3.95 -1.55 -3.34
N GLU A 102 -4.65 -0.93 -4.28
CA GLU A 102 -5.38 0.31 -4.03
C GLU A 102 -6.56 0.10 -3.09
N VAL A 103 -7.29 -1.01 -3.24
CA VAL A 103 -8.37 -1.37 -2.31
C VAL A 103 -7.82 -1.62 -0.91
N TRP A 104 -6.70 -2.34 -0.80
CA TRP A 104 -6.03 -2.55 0.48
C TRP A 104 -5.53 -1.23 1.09
N ALA A 105 -4.90 -0.37 0.30
CA ALA A 105 -4.35 0.91 0.74
C ALA A 105 -5.44 1.85 1.28
N LEU A 106 -6.60 1.93 0.62
CA LEU A 106 -7.74 2.69 1.14
C LEU A 106 -8.18 2.19 2.51
N ALA A 107 -8.26 0.87 2.69
CA ALA A 107 -8.64 0.27 3.96
C ALA A 107 -7.61 0.52 5.05
N ASP A 108 -6.32 0.41 4.73
CA ASP A 108 -5.23 0.72 5.64
C ASP A 108 -5.28 2.18 6.06
N LEU A 109 -5.41 3.10 5.11
CA LEU A 109 -5.52 4.53 5.40
C LEU A 109 -6.72 4.82 6.31
N ALA A 110 -7.90 4.31 5.98
CA ALA A 110 -9.12 4.50 6.79
C ALA A 110 -8.95 3.97 8.22
N ALA A 111 -8.30 2.81 8.41
CA ALA A 111 -8.09 2.20 9.71
C ALA A 111 -7.08 2.97 10.60
N ASN A 112 -6.25 3.84 10.02
CA ASN A 112 -5.23 4.60 10.73
C ASN A 112 -5.56 6.10 10.87
N ILE A 113 -6.72 6.55 10.39
CA ILE A 113 -7.20 7.93 10.54
C ILE A 113 -8.08 8.06 11.77
N SER A 114 -7.69 8.97 12.66
CA SER A 114 -8.45 9.27 13.89
C SER A 114 -9.66 10.19 13.63
N ASN A 115 -9.57 11.12 12.67
CA ASN A 115 -10.64 12.06 12.37
C ASN A 115 -11.78 11.36 11.58
N ASP A 116 -13.01 11.39 12.09
CA ASP A 116 -14.15 10.69 11.48
C ASP A 116 -14.50 11.24 10.08
N ALA A 117 -14.37 12.55 9.84
CA ALA A 117 -14.67 13.15 8.55
C ALA A 117 -13.65 12.77 7.48
N GLU A 118 -12.36 12.76 7.83
CA GLU A 118 -11.30 12.26 6.95
C GLU A 118 -11.47 10.77 6.66
N ARG A 119 -11.83 9.97 7.68
CA ARG A 119 -12.10 8.53 7.51
C ARG A 119 -13.26 8.30 6.55
N ALA A 120 -14.37 9.02 6.72
CA ALA A 120 -15.52 8.94 5.84
C ALA A 120 -15.16 9.32 4.39
N ARG A 121 -14.28 10.32 4.19
CA ARG A 121 -13.76 10.69 2.87
C ARG A 121 -12.98 9.55 2.22
N VAL A 122 -12.08 8.88 2.97
CA VAL A 122 -11.32 7.73 2.45
C VAL A 122 -12.23 6.55 2.12
N VAL A 123 -13.17 6.22 3.00
CA VAL A 123 -14.14 5.14 2.77
C VAL A 123 -15.01 5.43 1.54
N GLY A 124 -15.41 6.69 1.37
CA GLY A 124 -16.21 7.16 0.23
C GLY A 124 -15.42 7.41 -1.06
N TYR A 125 -14.09 7.34 -1.03
CA TYR A 125 -13.22 7.70 -2.15
C TYR A 125 -13.48 6.83 -3.38
N ARG A 126 -13.72 5.53 -3.17
CA ARG A 126 -14.02 4.57 -4.24
C ARG A 126 -15.32 3.83 -3.96
N LYS A 127 -16.24 3.83 -4.92
CA LYS A 127 -17.51 3.09 -4.85
C LYS A 127 -17.34 1.61 -5.18
N ASP A 128 -16.52 1.29 -6.18
CA ASP A 128 -16.24 -0.09 -6.54
C ASP A 128 -15.11 -0.67 -5.68
N LEU A 129 -15.45 -1.65 -4.84
CA LEU A 129 -14.51 -2.37 -3.98
C LEU A 129 -14.32 -3.81 -4.48
N SER A 130 -14.49 -4.03 -5.79
CA SER A 130 -14.18 -5.30 -6.44
C SER A 130 -12.70 -5.62 -6.26
N VAL A 131 -12.42 -6.87 -5.90
CA VAL A 131 -11.05 -7.38 -5.76
C VAL A 131 -10.81 -8.31 -6.94
N PRO A 132 -9.80 -8.04 -7.77
CA PRO A 132 -9.51 -8.87 -8.93
C PRO A 132 -8.98 -10.25 -8.51
N ARG A 133 -9.07 -11.21 -9.42
CA ARG A 133 -8.53 -12.55 -9.19
C ARG A 133 -7.03 -12.52 -9.48
N LEU A 134 -6.23 -12.78 -8.45
CA LEU A 134 -4.79 -12.85 -8.60
C LEU A 134 -4.28 -14.30 -8.72
N PRO A 135 -3.20 -14.52 -9.49
CA PRO A 135 -2.57 -15.83 -9.61
C PRO A 135 -1.97 -16.30 -8.29
N ARG A 136 -1.58 -17.58 -8.22
CA ARG A 136 -1.13 -18.22 -6.97
C ARG A 136 0.03 -17.49 -6.30
N SER A 137 0.99 -16.98 -7.07
CA SER A 137 2.15 -16.22 -6.58
C SER A 137 1.77 -14.89 -5.92
N LEU A 138 0.61 -14.32 -6.26
CA LEU A 138 0.11 -13.05 -5.72
C LEU A 138 -1.08 -13.23 -4.76
N ARG A 139 -1.39 -14.47 -4.35
CA ARG A 139 -2.47 -14.76 -3.38
C ARG A 139 -2.36 -13.97 -2.07
N PRO A 140 -1.17 -13.76 -1.47
CA PRO A 140 -1.08 -12.91 -0.29
C PRO A 140 -1.63 -11.49 -0.53
N LEU A 141 -1.43 -10.93 -1.73
CA LEU A 141 -1.96 -9.62 -2.10
C LEU A 141 -3.49 -9.65 -2.25
N ALA A 142 -4.05 -10.75 -2.79
CA ALA A 142 -5.50 -10.95 -2.84
C ALA A 142 -6.12 -11.02 -1.44
N VAL A 143 -5.44 -11.65 -0.48
CA VAL A 143 -5.88 -11.70 0.93
C VAL A 143 -5.97 -10.28 1.49
N LEU A 144 -4.93 -9.48 1.30
CA LEU A 144 -4.89 -8.09 1.76
C LEU A 144 -6.01 -7.25 1.14
N ALA A 145 -6.21 -7.38 -0.16
CA ALA A 145 -7.28 -6.67 -0.87
C ALA A 145 -8.69 -7.12 -0.42
N GLY A 146 -8.90 -8.43 -0.21
CA GLY A 146 -10.16 -8.96 0.28
C GLY A 146 -10.50 -8.51 1.70
N LEU A 147 -9.51 -8.52 2.61
CA LEU A 147 -9.65 -7.93 3.95
C LEU A 147 -9.94 -6.43 3.87
N GLY A 148 -9.24 -5.71 3.00
CA GLY A 148 -9.44 -4.28 2.80
C GLY A 148 -10.84 -3.94 2.31
N ALA A 149 -11.32 -4.64 1.29
CA ALA A 149 -12.68 -4.47 0.77
C ALA A 149 -13.73 -4.76 1.86
N ALA A 150 -13.54 -5.81 2.66
CA ALA A 150 -14.43 -6.13 3.77
C ALA A 150 -14.43 -5.05 4.87
N ALA A 151 -13.26 -4.48 5.18
CA ALA A 151 -13.11 -3.39 6.14
C ALA A 151 -13.76 -2.08 5.65
N LEU A 152 -13.56 -1.72 4.37
CA LEU A 152 -14.17 -0.53 3.76
C LEU A 152 -15.70 -0.61 3.72
N ARG A 153 -16.27 -1.79 3.40
CA ARG A 153 -17.73 -2.01 3.48
C ARG A 153 -18.29 -1.85 4.90
N LYS A 154 -17.44 -1.97 5.92
CA LYS A 154 -17.78 -1.75 7.34
C LYS A 154 -17.39 -0.37 7.85
N GLY A 155 -17.16 0.60 6.95
CA GLY A 155 -16.83 1.98 7.33
C GLY A 155 -15.37 2.19 7.74
N GLY A 156 -14.44 1.35 7.27
CA GLY A 156 -13.01 1.49 7.58
C GLY A 156 -12.61 0.86 8.91
N ALA A 157 -13.29 -0.22 9.33
CA ALA A 157 -12.92 -0.98 10.52
C ALA A 157 -11.48 -1.55 10.41
N PRO A 158 -10.80 -1.87 11.52
CA PRO A 158 -9.46 -2.47 11.47
C PRO A 158 -9.42 -3.72 10.59
N LEU A 159 -8.43 -3.80 9.69
CA LEU A 159 -8.26 -4.90 8.71
C LEU A 159 -8.24 -6.29 9.36
N LEU A 160 -7.72 -6.39 10.58
CA LEU A 160 -7.74 -7.61 11.39
C LEU A 160 -8.56 -7.36 12.65
N SER A 161 -9.88 -7.41 12.50
CA SER A 161 -10.81 -7.35 13.63
C SER A 161 -11.56 -8.69 13.75
N GLY A 162 -11.14 -9.50 14.72
CA GLY A 162 -11.85 -10.72 15.14
C GLY A 162 -11.65 -11.99 14.30
N ARG A 163 -12.25 -13.10 14.78
CA ARG A 163 -12.12 -14.47 14.25
C ARG A 163 -12.57 -14.63 12.78
N ALA A 164 -13.47 -13.76 12.30
CA ALA A 164 -13.91 -13.73 10.91
C ALA A 164 -12.80 -13.27 9.95
N SER A 165 -11.92 -12.36 10.39
CA SER A 165 -10.77 -11.91 9.60
C SER A 165 -9.74 -13.03 9.41
N ALA A 166 -9.54 -13.87 10.44
CA ALA A 166 -8.69 -15.06 10.35
C ALA A 166 -9.27 -16.13 9.40
N LEU A 167 -10.58 -16.36 9.40
CA LEU A 167 -11.25 -17.28 8.47
C LEU A 167 -11.21 -16.77 7.02
N LEU A 168 -11.29 -15.45 6.80
CA LEU A 168 -11.14 -14.84 5.48
C LEU A 168 -9.71 -14.98 4.94
N VAL A 169 -8.70 -14.79 5.79
CA VAL A 169 -7.28 -15.06 5.45
C VAL A 169 -7.08 -16.50 5.00
N LEU A 170 -7.63 -17.47 5.75
CA LEU A 170 -7.53 -18.88 5.40
C LEU A 170 -8.25 -19.21 4.09
N ARG A 171 -9.46 -18.68 3.88
CA ARG A 171 -10.26 -18.92 2.67
C ARG A 171 -9.60 -18.33 1.42
N ILE A 172 -9.14 -17.08 1.48
CA ILE A 172 -8.48 -16.43 0.34
C ILE A 172 -7.10 -17.08 0.10
N GLY A 173 -6.36 -17.45 1.16
CA GLY A 173 -5.08 -18.14 1.04
C GLY A 173 -5.19 -19.52 0.36
N LEU A 174 -6.25 -20.28 0.65
CA LEU A 174 -6.50 -21.60 0.07
C LEU A 174 -7.08 -21.52 -1.35
N ILE A 175 -8.05 -20.61 -1.59
CA ILE A 175 -8.91 -20.64 -2.78
C ILE A 175 -8.59 -19.50 -3.76
N GLY A 176 -7.90 -18.43 -3.33
CA GLY A 176 -7.68 -17.23 -4.11
C GLY A 176 -8.96 -16.41 -4.34
N ARG A 177 -9.95 -16.55 -3.45
CA ARG A 177 -11.31 -15.98 -3.56
C ARG A 177 -11.84 -15.57 -2.19
#